data_AF-A0A482Z9G0-F1
#
_entry.id   AF-A0A482Z9G0-F1
#
_cell.length_a   1.000
_cell.length_b   1.000
_cell.length_c   1.000
_cell.angle_alpha   90.00
_cell.angle_beta   90.00
_cell.angle_gamma   90.00
#
_symmetry.space_group_name_H-M   'P 1'
#
loop_
_entity.id
_entity.type
_entity.pdbx_description
1 polymer ?
#
loop_
_entity_poly.entity_id
_entity_poly.type
_entity_poly.pdbx_seq_one_letter_code
_entity_poly.pdbx_strand_id
1 'polypeptide(L)' 'MKHMSILFILGWALLLVFAFEAQAEDSERECGGFWWKCGSGKPACCPKYVCSPKWGLCNFPMP' A
#
# COMPACT_ATOMS: atom_id res chain seq x y z
N MET A 1 14.27 8.74 33.90
CA MET A 1 13.22 7.81 33.44
C MET A 1 11.97 8.48 32.88
N LYS A 2 11.50 9.65 33.39
CA LYS A 2 10.33 10.37 32.84
C LYS A 2 10.43 10.74 31.34
N HIS A 3 11.59 11.19 30.88
CA HIS A 3 11.78 11.59 29.47
C HIS A 3 11.82 10.41 28.48
N MET A 4 12.29 9.23 28.90
CA MET A 4 12.27 8.03 28.05
C MET A 4 10.84 7.58 27.74
N SER A 5 9.93 7.70 28.69
CA SER A 5 8.52 7.34 28.49
C SER A 5 7.84 8.25 27.46
N ILE A 6 8.13 9.55 27.49
CA ILE A 6 7.58 10.51 26.53
C ILE A 6 8.07 10.23 25.11
N LEU A 7 9.37 9.95 24.94
CA LEU A 7 9.94 9.60 23.64
C LEU A 7 9.34 8.31 23.07
N PHE A 8 9.07 7.33 23.95
CA PHE A 8 8.44 6.08 23.54
C PHE A 8 7.02 6.30 23.02
N ILE A 9 6.20 7.07 23.74
CA ILE A 9 4.82 7.40 23.33
C ILE A 9 4.81 8.17 22.00
N LEU A 10 5.71 9.12 21.82
CA LEU A 10 5.83 9.89 20.58
C LEU A 10 6.20 8.99 19.39
N GLY A 11 7.13 8.04 19.59
CA GLY A 11 7.51 7.07 18.57
C GLY A 11 6.35 6.17 18.14
N TRP A 12 5.56 5.66 19.09
CA TRP A 12 4.37 4.86 18.79
C TRP A 12 3.27 5.67 18.09
N ALA A 13 3.07 6.94 18.49
CA ALA A 13 2.13 7.82 17.83
C ALA A 13 2.52 8.08 16.36
N LEU A 14 3.80 8.31 16.08
CA LEU A 14 4.32 8.47 14.72
C LEU A 14 4.12 7.19 13.88
N LEU A 15 4.41 6.02 14.44
CA LEU A 15 4.20 4.74 13.75
C LEU A 15 2.73 4.49 13.42
N LEU A 16 1.81 4.84 14.32
CA LEU A 16 0.37 4.72 14.08
C LEU A 16 -0.09 5.67 12.95
N VAL A 17 0.41 6.89 12.90
CA VAL A 17 0.11 7.83 11.80
C VAL A 17 0.57 7.27 10.45
N PHE A 18 1.80 6.75 10.36
CA PHE A 18 2.29 6.12 9.13
C PHE A 18 1.49 4.87 8.74
N ALA A 19 1.04 4.07 9.71
CA ALA A 19 0.18 2.91 9.43
C ALA A 19 -1.21 3.32 8.92
N PHE A 20 -1.75 4.45 9.39
CA PHE A 20 -3.02 4.98 8.91
C PHE A 20 -2.93 5.56 7.49
N GLU A 21 -1.88 6.31 7.17
CA GLU A 21 -1.64 6.82 5.81
C GLU A 21 -1.50 5.66 4.80
N ALA A 22 -0.83 4.57 5.19
CA ALA A 22 -0.71 3.38 4.36
C ALA A 22 -2.04 2.65 4.12
N GLN A 23 -3.02 2.80 5.03
CA GLN A 23 -4.36 2.19 4.91
C GLN A 23 -5.36 3.12 4.20
N ALA A 24 -5.22 4.44 4.38
CA ALA A 24 -6.08 5.44 3.73
C ALA A 24 -5.92 5.45 2.21
N GLU A 25 -4.72 5.11 1.72
CA GLU A 25 -4.46 4.96 0.29
C GLU A 25 -5.14 3.73 -0.35
N ASP A 26 -5.65 2.79 0.46
CA ASP A 26 -6.30 1.55 -0.01
C ASP A 26 -7.83 1.66 -0.02
N SER A 27 -8.44 2.62 0.70
CA SER A 27 -9.90 2.69 0.85
C SER A 27 -10.65 3.30 -0.34
N GLU A 28 -9.98 3.91 -1.32
CA GLU A 28 -10.63 4.55 -2.48
C GLU A 28 -9.93 4.27 -3.82
N ARG A 29 -9.00 3.32 -3.90
CA ARG A 29 -8.31 3.03 -5.16
C ARG A 29 -9.19 2.24 -6.13
N GLU A 30 -9.68 2.95 -7.14
CA GLU A 30 -10.40 2.37 -8.29
C GLU A 30 -9.54 1.38 -9.09
N CYS A 31 -8.21 1.45 -8.95
CA CYS A 31 -7.28 0.62 -9.70
C CYS A 31 -6.05 0.17 -8.87
N GLY A 32 -5.48 -0.97 -9.23
CA GLY A 32 -4.30 -1.56 -8.60
C GLY A 32 -3.00 -0.88 -9.00
N GLY A 33 -2.22 -0.46 -8.00
CA GLY A 33 -0.88 0.09 -8.17
C GLY A 33 0.18 -0.97 -8.49
N PHE A 34 1.44 -0.55 -8.57
CA PHE A 34 2.55 -1.48 -8.73
C PHE A 34 2.54 -2.53 -7.61
N TRP A 35 2.71 -3.81 -7.99
CA TRP A 35 2.75 -4.95 -7.08
C TRP A 35 1.43 -5.31 -6.38
N TRP A 36 0.31 -4.73 -6.81
CA TRP A 36 -1.01 -5.10 -6.33
C TRP A 36 -1.51 -6.40 -6.98
N LYS A 37 -2.33 -7.17 -6.26
CA LYS A 37 -2.97 -8.37 -6.81
C LYS A 37 -4.03 -8.00 -7.85
N CYS A 38 -4.00 -8.69 -8.99
CA CYS A 38 -4.96 -8.54 -10.09
C CYS A 38 -5.57 -9.89 -10.47
N GLY A 39 -6.77 -9.88 -11.06
CA GLY A 39 -7.50 -11.09 -11.45
C GLY A 39 -8.96 -11.08 -10.96
N SER A 40 -9.60 -12.24 -10.95
CA SER A 40 -11.01 -12.38 -10.59
C SER A 40 -11.32 -11.85 -9.19
N GLY A 41 -12.25 -10.89 -9.10
CA GLY A 41 -12.67 -10.28 -7.84
C GLY A 41 -11.69 -9.24 -7.27
N LYS A 42 -10.71 -8.78 -8.06
CA LYS A 42 -9.80 -7.68 -7.72
C LYS A 42 -9.96 -6.51 -8.71
N PRO A 43 -9.67 -5.27 -8.29
CA PRO A 43 -9.70 -4.12 -9.19
C PRO A 43 -8.69 -4.29 -10.34
N ALA A 44 -8.99 -3.68 -11.48
CA ALA A 44 -8.08 -3.65 -12.61
C ALA A 44 -6.80 -2.86 -12.27
N CYS A 45 -5.67 -3.17 -12.90
CA CYS A 45 -4.45 -2.39 -12.73
C CYS A 45 -4.62 -0.97 -13.28
N CYS A 46 -3.98 0.03 -12.66
CA CYS A 46 -4.02 1.39 -13.18
C CYS A 46 -3.38 1.48 -14.57
N PRO A 47 -3.70 2.49 -15.42
CA PRO A 47 -3.27 2.54 -16.83
C PRO A 47 -1.76 2.43 -17.11
N LYS A 48 -0.92 2.67 -16.11
CA LYS A 48 0.55 2.54 -16.18
C LYS A 48 1.05 1.12 -15.96
N TYR A 49 0.18 0.20 -15.57
CA TYR A 49 0.50 -1.16 -15.16
C TYR A 49 -0.38 -2.18 -15.89
N VAL A 50 0.17 -3.36 -16.11
CA VAL A 50 -0.52 -4.52 -16.69
C VAL A 50 -0.50 -5.67 -15.69
N CYS A 51 -1.56 -6.46 -15.69
CA CYS A 51 -1.63 -7.65 -14.85
C CYS A 51 -0.66 -8.71 -15.39
N SER A 52 0.37 -9.05 -14.61
CA SER A 52 1.33 -10.08 -14.99
C SER A 52 0.67 -11.46 -14.91
N PRO A 53 0.58 -12.21 -16.02
CA PRO A 53 -0.06 -13.53 -16.02
C PRO A 53 0.72 -14.58 -15.20
N LYS A 54 2.03 -14.37 -15.02
CA LYS A 54 2.90 -15.26 -14.26
C LYS A 54 2.73 -15.13 -12.75
N TRP A 55 2.46 -13.91 -12.27
CA TRP A 55 2.48 -13.59 -10.85
C TRP A 55 1.10 -13.19 -10.29
N GLY A 56 0.15 -12.84 -11.16
CA GLY A 56 -1.15 -12.29 -10.74
C GLY A 56 -1.00 -10.92 -10.06
N LEU A 57 0.01 -10.14 -10.46
CA LEU A 57 0.33 -8.83 -9.90
C LEU A 57 0.40 -7.76 -10.99
N CYS A 58 -0.08 -6.55 -10.68
CA CYS A 58 0.11 -5.37 -11.51
C CYS A 58 1.60 -5.00 -11.59
N ASN A 59 2.15 -4.94 -12.79
CA ASN A 59 3.56 -4.60 -13.01
C ASN A 59 3.67 -3.64 -14.21
N PHE A 60 4.83 -3.00 -14.39
CA PHE A 60 5.08 -2.21 -15.58
C PHE A 60 4.92 -3.07 -16.83
N PRO A 61 4.37 -2.50 -17.93
CA PRO A 61 4.42 -3.17 -19.22
C PRO A 61 5.90 -3.41 -19.58
N MET A 62 6.23 -4.66 -19.88
CA MET A 62 7.53 -4.95 -20.49
C MET A 62 7.52 -4.45 -21.94
N PRO A 63 8.63 -3.90 -22.45
CA PRO A 63 8.74 -3.49 -23.84
C PRO A 63 8.55 -4.64 -24.83
#